data_AF-A0AA97DDX3-F1
#
_entry.id   AF-A0AA97DDX3-F1
#
_cell.length_a   1.000
_cell.length_b   1.000
_cell.length_c   1.000
_cell.angle_alpha   90.00
_cell.angle_beta   90.00
_cell.angle_gamma   90.00
#
_symmetry.space_group_name_H-M   'P 1'
#
loop_
_entity.id
_entity.type
_entity.pdbx_description
1 polymer ?
#
loop_
_entity_poly.entity_id
_entity_poly.type
_entity_poly.pdbx_seq_one_letter_code
_entity_poly.pdbx_strand_id
1 'polypeptide(L)'
;MNKYSKPTSITISGQFVGYLHGGYVFHLENEDIIDFDQINPKVLEAFDLKSNAFKNKTFEIVYSEIFDDLDDDDLVIFRLEKLTLI
;
A
#
# COMPACT_ATOMS: atom_id res chain seq x y z
N MET A 1 -0.62 -26.40 17.01
CA MET A 1 0.18 -25.96 15.86
C MET A 1 -0.09 -24.49 15.66
N ASN A 2 0.77 -23.61 16.17
CA ASN A 2 0.60 -22.17 16.04
C ASN A 2 0.97 -21.75 14.62
N LYS A 3 -0.01 -21.62 13.73
CA LYS A 3 0.18 -20.98 12.44
C LYS A 3 0.18 -19.46 12.66
N TYR A 4 1.30 -18.93 13.15
CA TYR A 4 1.63 -17.53 12.90
C TYR A 4 1.94 -17.41 11.41
N SER A 5 0.90 -17.40 10.57
CA SER A 5 1.06 -17.02 9.17
C SER A 5 1.52 -15.57 9.22
N LYS A 6 2.80 -15.32 8.89
CA LYS A 6 3.24 -13.95 8.65
C LYS A 6 2.30 -13.37 7.58
N PRO A 7 1.79 -12.14 7.74
CA PRO A 7 1.02 -11.51 6.68
C PRO A 7 1.85 -11.58 5.40
N THR A 8 1.31 -12.21 4.36
CA THR A 8 2.01 -12.34 3.09
C THR A 8 2.20 -10.93 2.54
N SER A 9 3.44 -10.49 2.42
CA SER A 9 3.75 -9.22 1.78
C SER A 9 3.87 -9.43 0.28
N ILE A 10 3.17 -8.60 -0.49
CA ILE A 10 3.20 -8.57 -1.95
C ILE A 10 4.18 -7.47 -2.35
N THR A 11 5.00 -7.73 -3.37
CA THR A 11 5.92 -6.76 -3.96
C THR A 11 5.58 -6.57 -5.43
N ILE A 12 5.33 -5.32 -5.83
CA ILE A 12 4.89 -4.96 -7.17
C ILE A 12 5.37 -3.56 -7.54
N SER A 13 5.58 -3.29 -8.83
CA SER A 13 5.88 -1.92 -9.28
C SER A 13 4.59 -1.15 -9.53
N GLY A 14 4.58 0.16 -9.23
CA GLY A 14 3.43 1.00 -9.52
C GLY A 14 3.75 2.49 -9.53
N GLN A 15 2.93 3.25 -10.26
CA GLN A 15 3.03 4.69 -10.35
C GLN A 15 2.16 5.36 -9.28
N PHE A 16 2.73 6.31 -8.53
CA PHE A 16 1.96 7.11 -7.59
C PHE A 16 1.06 8.11 -8.32
N VAL A 17 -0.25 7.97 -8.14
CA VAL A 17 -1.26 8.83 -8.77
C VAL A 17 -1.48 10.10 -7.93
N GLY A 18 -1.50 9.96 -6.61
CA GLY A 18 -1.68 11.06 -5.67
C GLY A 18 -2.44 10.65 -4.41
N TYR A 19 -2.66 11.63 -3.53
CA TYR A 19 -3.54 11.49 -2.38
C TYR A 19 -4.97 11.87 -2.79
N LEU A 20 -5.85 10.88 -2.92
CA LEU A 20 -7.22 11.03 -3.39
C LEU A 20 -8.19 10.45 -2.36
N HIS A 21 -9.28 11.17 -2.07
CA HIS A 21 -10.37 10.72 -1.19
C HIS A 21 -9.94 10.27 0.22
N GLY A 22 -8.77 10.73 0.69
CA GLY A 22 -8.24 10.35 2.00
C GLY A 22 -7.21 9.21 1.96
N GLY A 23 -7.01 8.56 0.81
CA GLY A 23 -6.07 7.46 0.59
C GLY A 23 -4.93 7.82 -0.38
N TYR A 24 -3.86 7.03 -0.35
CA TYR A 24 -2.72 7.19 -1.26
C TYR A 24 -2.85 6.17 -2.39
N VAL A 25 -3.07 6.67 -3.61
CA VAL A 25 -3.47 5.85 -4.75
C VAL A 25 -2.28 5.54 -5.65
N PHE A 26 -2.14 4.27 -6.03
CA PHE A 26 -1.11 3.78 -6.92
C PHE A 26 -1.75 3.01 -8.08
N HIS A 27 -1.24 3.24 -9.29
CA HIS A 27 -1.56 2.44 -10.46
C HIS A 27 -0.44 1.42 -10.64
N LEU A 28 -0.77 0.15 -10.44
CA LEU A 28 0.16 -0.96 -10.43
C LEU A 28 0.52 -1.40 -11.85
N GLU A 29 1.61 -2.14 -12.01
CA GLU A 29 2.08 -2.62 -13.31
C GLU A 29 1.14 -3.66 -13.96
N ASN A 30 0.27 -4.29 -13.16
CA ASN A 30 -0.77 -5.21 -13.62
C ASN A 30 -2.07 -4.50 -14.04
N GLU A 31 -2.02 -3.17 -14.24
CA GLU A 31 -3.16 -2.31 -14.60
C GLU A 31 -4.21 -2.12 -13.49
N ASP A 32 -3.98 -2.68 -12.30
CA ASP A 32 -4.85 -2.48 -11.14
C ASP A 32 -4.58 -1.12 -10.46
N ILE A 33 -5.62 -0.58 -9.84
CA ILE A 33 -5.51 0.63 -9.01
C ILE A 33 -5.76 0.21 -7.56
N ILE A 34 -4.82 0.54 -6.68
CA ILE A 34 -4.92 0.28 -5.25
C ILE A 34 -4.87 1.59 -4.47
N ASP A 35 -5.76 1.71 -3.49
CA ASP A 35 -5.70 2.70 -2.43
C ASP A 35 -5.30 2.01 -1.12
N PHE A 36 -4.31 2.59 -0.44
CA PHE A 36 -3.85 2.03 0.83
C PHE A 36 -4.59 2.66 2.01
N ASP A 37 -5.35 1.85 2.74
CA ASP A 37 -6.04 2.23 3.99
C ASP A 37 -5.04 2.58 5.10
N GLN A 38 -3.96 1.78 5.20
CA GLN A 38 -2.93 1.94 6.20
C GLN A 38 -1.58 2.16 5.55
N ILE A 39 -0.80 3.08 6.11
CA ILE A 39 0.59 3.30 5.70
C ILE A 39 1.51 3.12 6.89
N ASN A 40 2.59 2.36 6.68
CA ASN A 40 3.67 2.27 7.63
C ASN A 40 4.30 3.65 7.85
N PRO A 41 4.35 4.17 9.09
CA PRO A 41 4.85 5.53 9.37
C PRO A 41 6.21 5.84 8.75
N LYS A 42 7.10 4.85 8.63
CA LYS A 42 8.41 5.00 8.00
C LYS A 42 8.35 5.43 6.54
N VAL A 43 7.29 5.05 5.82
CA VAL A 43 7.07 5.47 4.43
C VAL A 43 6.71 6.96 4.38
N LEU A 44 5.86 7.43 5.31
CA LEU A 44 5.48 8.85 5.39
C LEU A 44 6.64 9.74 5.87
N GLU A 45 7.57 9.19 6.66
CA GLU A 45 8.80 9.88 7.05
C GLU A 45 9.80 10.00 5.88
N ALA A 46 9.90 8.95 5.05
CA ALA A 46 10.83 8.92 3.92
C ALA A 46 10.31 9.64 2.67
N PHE A 47 9.00 9.61 2.44
CA PHE A 47 8.35 10.16 1.26
C PHE A 47 7.20 11.07 1.67
N ASP A 48 7.28 12.34 1.29
CA ASP A 48 6.18 13.28 1.40
C ASP A 48 5.14 13.03 0.28
N LEU A 49 4.35 11.97 0.46
CA LEU A 49 3.29 11.59 -0.48
C LEU A 49 2.09 12.56 -0.46
N LYS A 50 1.98 13.44 0.55
CA LYS A 50 0.88 14.41 0.65
C LYS A 50 1.06 15.63 -0.24
N SER A 51 2.29 16.08 -0.48
CA SER A 51 2.56 17.31 -1.23
C SER A 51 2.54 17.14 -2.76
N ASN A 52 2.10 15.99 -3.28
CA ASN A 52 2.15 15.63 -4.71
C ASN A 52 3.57 15.66 -5.33
N ALA A 53 4.64 15.83 -4.54
CA ALA A 53 6.02 15.89 -5.04
C ALA A 53 6.44 14.64 -5.82
N PHE A 54 5.82 13.50 -5.50
CA PHE A 54 6.10 12.21 -6.11
C PHE A 54 5.05 11.77 -7.14
N LYS A 55 4.14 12.65 -7.55
CA LYS A 55 3.10 12.30 -8.52
C LYS A 55 3.73 11.85 -9.85
N ASN A 56 3.16 10.80 -10.43
CA ASN A 56 3.63 10.12 -11.65
C ASN A 56 5.01 9.45 -11.53
N LYS A 57 5.59 9.35 -10.33
CA LYS A 57 6.82 8.58 -10.09
C LYS A 57 6.49 7.11 -9.91
N THR A 58 7.37 6.25 -10.41
CA THR A 58 7.26 4.80 -10.25
C THR A 58 8.00 4.38 -8.99
N PHE A 59 7.37 3.48 -8.24
CA PHE A 59 7.89 2.92 -7.02
C PHE A 59 7.82 1.40 -7.09
N GLU A 60 8.79 0.75 -6.44
CA GLU A 60 8.61 -0.61 -5.94
C GLU A 60 7.79 -0.49 -4.65
N ILE A 61 6.64 -1.16 -4.64
CA ILE A 61 5.63 -1.11 -3.61
C ILE A 61 5.64 -2.45 -2.89
N VAL A 62 5.86 -2.44 -1.58
CA VAL A 62 5.68 -3.61 -0.72
C VAL A 62 4.49 -3.35 0.19
N TYR A 63 3.45 -4.19 0.08
CA TYR A 63 2.25 -4.07 0.89
C TYR A 63 1.82 -5.41 1.47
N SER A 64 0.95 -5.39 2.47
CA SER A 64 0.35 -6.58 3.06
C SER A 64 -1.16 -6.47 3.10
N GLU A 65 -1.80 -7.61 2.92
CA GLU A 65 -3.25 -7.78 3.04
C GLU A 65 -3.55 -8.30 4.45
N ILE A 66 -4.33 -7.53 5.20
CA ILE A 66 -4.77 -7.89 6.54
C ILE A 66 -6.24 -8.27 6.42
N PHE A 67 -6.52 -9.55 6.62
CA PHE A 67 -7.87 -10.09 6.70
C PHE A 67 -8.31 -10.00 8.16
N ASP A 68 -9.41 -9.30 8.42
CA ASP A 68 -10.03 -9.33 9.74
C ASP A 68 -10.98 -10.53 9.81
N ASP A 69 -10.54 -11.59 10.47
CA ASP A 69 -11.27 -12.85 10.66
C ASP A 69 -12.36 -12.75 11.75
N LEU A 70 -12.63 -11.54 12.28
CA LEU A 70 -13.60 -11.28 13.34
C LEU A 70 -14.93 -10.67 12.89
N ASP A 71 -15.01 -10.08 11.69
CA ASP A 71 -16.23 -9.46 11.16
C ASP A 71 -16.85 -10.30 10.02
N ASP A 72 -18.19 -10.40 10.00
CA ASP A 72 -18.98 -11.12 8.96
C ASP A 72 -18.88 -10.47 7.56
N ASP A 73 -18.33 -9.25 7.49
CA ASP A 73 -17.98 -8.57 6.26
C ASP A 73 -16.49 -8.82 5.99
N ASP A 74 -16.18 -9.62 4.95
CA ASP A 74 -14.81 -9.95 4.48
C ASP A 74 -14.01 -8.67 4.08
N LEU A 75 -13.66 -7.84 5.05
CA LEU A 75 -12.91 -6.60 4.86
C LEU A 75 -11.42 -6.92 4.78
N VAL A 76 -10.84 -6.68 3.60
CA VAL A 76 -9.39 -6.77 3.38
C VAL A 76 -8.80 -5.37 3.51
N ILE A 77 -7.94 -5.18 4.50
CA ILE A 77 -7.24 -3.91 4.72
C ILE A 77 -5.89 -3.99 4.00
N PHE A 78 -5.64 -3.05 3.08
CA PHE A 78 -4.36 -2.94 2.40
C PHE A 78 -3.42 -2.01 3.17
N ARG A 79 -2.31 -2.57 3.66
CA ARG A 79 -1.28 -1.82 4.37
C ARG A 79 -0.01 -1.69 3.56
N LEU A 80 0.36 -0.45 3.22
CA LEU A 80 1.64 -0.13 2.60
C LEU A 80 2.78 -0.26 3.61
N GLU A 81 3.68 -1.21 3.38
CA GLU A 81 4.80 -1.50 4.28
C GLU A 81 6.08 -0.76 3.89
N LYS A 82 6.36 -0.65 2.59
CA LYS A 82 7.57 0.00 2.08
C LYS A 82 7.33 0.58 0.68
N LEU A 83 7.99 1.71 0.41
CA LEU A 83 8.19 2.25 -0.93
C LEU A 83 9.67 2.39 -1.22
N THR A 84 10.06 2.09 -2.45
CA THR A 84 11.39 2.39 -2.99
C THR A 84 11.21 3.11 -4.32
N LEU A 85 11.75 4.33 -4.46
CA LEU A 85 11.72 5.05 -5.74
C LEU A 85 12.67 4.37 -6.74
N ILE A 86 12.19 4.14 -7.97
CA ILE A 86 12.95 3.52 -9.07
C ILE A 86 13.41 4.55 -10.10
#